data_AF-A0A960NYU9-F1
#
_entry.id   AF-A0A960NYU9-F1
#
_cell.length_a   1.000
_cell.length_b   1.000
_cell.length_c   1.000
_cell.angle_alpha   90.00
_cell.angle_beta   90.00
_cell.angle_gamma   90.00
#
_symmetry.space_group_name_H-M   'P 1'
#
loop_
_entity.id
_entity.type
_entity.pdbx_description
1 polymer ?
#
loop_
_entity_poly.entity_id
_entity_poly.type
_entity_poly.pdbx_seq_one_letter_code
_entity_poly.pdbx_strand_id
1 'polypeptide(L)'
;MIKWLIPALVLSALSLFGGSVRIYNDSPYHLSARIIAADGSDQGSLSLAPQQQGLWQSSSGGNSAWSLTPYTVILTCKNGKQFGVINGVQQGATVTANSAIGPLFCEKDKKESSSSKGEEDGQSPTYNPNQVPFDPYPNQQGNTPGSADPHSSPGDPIWGPP
;
A
#
# COMPACT_ATOMS: atom_id res chain seq x y z
N MET A 1 -2.37 58.85 -26.10
CA MET A 1 -3.04 57.65 -25.54
C MET A 1 -2.23 56.43 -25.96
N ILE A 2 -1.42 55.85 -25.06
CA ILE A 2 -0.54 54.71 -25.37
C ILE A 2 -1.08 53.50 -24.60
N LYS A 3 -1.55 52.50 -25.35
CA LYS A 3 -2.03 51.21 -24.85
C LYS A 3 -0.82 50.39 -24.37
N TRP A 4 -0.75 50.12 -23.07
CA TRP A 4 0.17 49.14 -22.52
C TRP A 4 -0.31 47.73 -22.90
N LEU A 5 0.44 47.06 -23.78
CA LEU A 5 0.34 45.62 -24.00
C LEU A 5 0.98 44.92 -22.80
N ILE A 6 0.17 44.37 -21.92
CA ILE A 6 0.62 43.46 -20.86
C ILE A 6 0.91 42.12 -21.55
N PRO A 7 2.17 41.64 -21.62
CA PRO A 7 2.42 40.29 -22.06
C PRO A 7 1.92 39.36 -20.95
N ALA A 8 0.80 38.67 -21.21
CA ALA A 8 0.35 37.55 -20.41
C ALA A 8 1.41 36.44 -20.53
N LEU A 9 2.40 36.46 -19.63
CA LEU A 9 3.39 35.41 -19.47
C LEU A 9 2.64 34.18 -18.95
N VAL A 10 2.21 33.32 -19.87
CA VAL A 10 1.63 32.01 -19.57
C VAL A 10 2.75 31.18 -18.94
N LEU A 11 2.78 31.17 -17.61
CA LEU A 11 3.62 30.29 -16.82
C LEU A 11 3.02 28.88 -16.92
N SER A 12 3.22 28.22 -18.05
CA SER A 12 2.89 26.82 -18.23
C SER A 12 3.66 26.02 -17.19
N ALA A 13 2.95 25.55 -16.17
CA ALA A 13 3.48 24.68 -15.13
C ALA A 13 4.02 23.41 -15.81
N LEU A 14 5.33 23.37 -16.04
CA LEU A 14 6.03 22.15 -16.38
C LEU A 14 5.95 21.24 -15.15
N SER A 15 4.93 20.39 -15.11
CA SER A 15 4.88 19.26 -14.20
C SER A 15 6.05 18.36 -14.54
N LEU A 16 7.18 18.55 -13.84
CA LEU A 16 8.29 17.63 -13.89
C LEU A 16 7.80 16.29 -13.34
N PHE A 17 7.53 15.34 -14.23
CA PHE A 17 7.05 14.00 -13.90
C PHE A 17 8.17 13.22 -13.19
N GLY A 18 8.28 13.40 -11.88
CA GLY A 18 9.09 12.55 -11.01
C GLY A 18 8.51 11.14 -10.89
N GLY A 19 9.33 10.19 -10.49
CA GLY A 19 8.88 8.86 -10.07
C GLY A 19 7.78 8.99 -9.01
N SER A 20 6.73 8.17 -9.08
CA SER A 20 5.69 8.15 -8.04
C SER A 20 5.16 6.75 -7.82
N VAL A 21 4.71 6.46 -6.61
CA VAL A 21 4.06 5.20 -6.24
C VAL A 21 2.93 5.50 -5.27
N ARG A 22 1.74 5.00 -5.55
CA ARG A 22 0.59 5.06 -4.64
C ARG A 22 0.56 3.81 -3.80
N ILE A 23 0.46 3.96 -2.49
CA ILE A 23 0.52 2.84 -1.54
C ILE A 23 -0.71 2.91 -0.66
N TYR A 24 -1.52 1.87 -0.70
CA TYR A 24 -2.69 1.74 0.15
C TYR A 24 -2.43 0.73 1.26
N ASN A 25 -2.55 1.17 2.50
CA ASN A 25 -2.43 0.30 3.66
C ASN A 25 -3.79 -0.29 4.01
N ASP A 26 -4.13 -1.42 3.40
CA ASP A 26 -5.35 -2.20 3.67
C ASP A 26 -5.21 -3.14 4.89
N SER A 27 -4.10 -3.04 5.63
CA SER A 27 -3.89 -3.78 6.88
C SER A 27 -4.45 -3.02 8.10
N PRO A 28 -4.64 -3.68 9.25
CA PRO A 28 -5.00 -3.01 10.50
C PRO A 28 -3.80 -2.39 11.24
N TYR A 29 -2.60 -2.41 10.66
CA TYR A 29 -1.37 -1.98 11.33
C TYR A 29 -0.90 -0.62 10.83
N HIS A 30 -0.20 0.13 11.68
CA HIS A 30 0.58 1.30 11.24
C HIS A 30 1.86 0.81 10.56
N LEU A 31 2.04 1.17 9.29
CA LEU A 31 3.17 0.73 8.47
C LEU A 31 4.03 1.92 8.03
N SER A 32 5.32 1.67 7.86
CA SER A 32 6.24 2.56 7.15
C SER A 32 6.61 1.89 5.84
N ALA A 33 6.41 2.59 4.72
CA ALA A 33 6.79 2.12 3.39
C ALA A 33 8.10 2.79 2.98
N ARG A 34 9.16 1.99 2.80
CA ARG A 34 10.46 2.43 2.27
C ARG A 34 10.55 2.06 0.79
N ILE A 35 11.01 2.99 -0.03
CA ILE A 35 11.09 2.84 -1.49
C ILE A 35 12.54 2.68 -1.89
N ILE A 36 12.87 1.56 -2.50
CA ILE A 36 14.21 1.25 -3.02
C ILE A 36 14.13 1.23 -4.54
N ALA A 37 15.05 1.90 -5.22
CA ALA A 37 15.14 1.86 -6.69
C ALA A 37 15.80 0.57 -7.20
N ALA A 38 15.74 0.34 -8.52
CA ALA A 38 16.33 -0.83 -9.16
C ALA A 38 17.86 -0.94 -8.98
N ASP A 39 18.55 0.19 -8.77
CA ASP A 39 19.97 0.26 -8.48
C ASP A 39 20.31 -0.01 -6.99
N GLY A 40 19.28 -0.26 -6.16
CA GLY A 40 19.40 -0.49 -4.73
C GLY A 40 19.45 0.79 -3.88
N SER A 41 19.37 1.98 -4.49
CA SER A 41 19.39 3.23 -3.75
C SER A 41 18.07 3.47 -2.99
N ASP A 42 18.19 4.07 -1.79
CA ASP A 42 17.04 4.46 -0.99
C ASP A 42 16.46 5.78 -1.50
N GLN A 43 15.18 5.74 -1.87
CA GLN A 43 14.44 6.86 -2.43
C GLN A 43 13.57 7.58 -1.38
N GLY A 44 13.53 7.06 -0.15
CA GLY A 44 12.83 7.63 0.98
C GLY A 44 11.75 6.71 1.54
N SER A 45 10.98 7.26 2.50
CA SER A 45 9.94 6.53 3.20
C SER A 45 8.72 7.38 3.51
N LEU A 46 7.56 6.74 3.65
CA LEU A 46 6.34 7.38 4.16
C LEU A 46 5.64 6.52 5.21
N SER A 47 5.02 7.18 6.19
CA SER A 47 4.21 6.52 7.21
C SER A 47 2.75 6.44 6.78
N LEU A 48 2.13 5.29 6.98
CA LEU A 48 0.76 4.97 6.59
C LEU A 48 -0.03 4.49 7.81
N ALA A 49 -1.09 5.22 8.17
CA ALA A 49 -2.06 4.71 9.12
C ALA A 49 -2.87 3.53 8.51
N PRO A 50 -3.52 2.71 9.34
CA PRO A 50 -4.45 1.69 8.86
C PRO A 50 -5.51 2.32 7.94
N GLN A 51 -5.85 1.61 6.86
CA GLN A 51 -6.85 2.01 5.87
C GLN A 51 -6.55 3.35 5.16
N GLN A 52 -5.30 3.82 5.20
CA GLN A 52 -4.88 5.08 4.57
C GLN A 52 -4.11 4.83 3.27
N GLN A 53 -4.33 5.71 2.29
CA GLN A 53 -3.50 5.81 1.09
C GLN A 53 -2.44 6.90 1.23
N GLY A 54 -1.20 6.59 0.87
CA GLY A 54 -0.11 7.55 0.71
C GLY A 54 0.35 7.62 -0.74
N LEU A 55 0.87 8.78 -1.13
CA LEU A 55 1.53 8.99 -2.41
C LEU A 55 2.99 9.30 -2.13
N TRP A 56 3.88 8.43 -2.57
CA TRP A 56 5.30 8.75 -2.65
C TRP A 56 5.58 9.44 -3.98
N GLN A 57 6.36 10.51 -3.94
CA GLN A 57 6.87 11.20 -5.12
C GLN A 57 8.38 11.39 -4.95
N SER A 58 9.14 11.04 -5.97
CA SER A 58 10.57 11.27 -6.03
C SER A 58 10.83 12.78 -6.14
N SER A 59 11.78 13.26 -5.35
CA SER A 59 12.24 14.66 -5.37
C SER A 59 13.11 14.98 -6.59
N SER A 60 13.70 13.97 -7.24
CA SER A 60 14.47 14.14 -8.47
C SER A 60 13.53 14.22 -9.68
N GLY A 61 13.02 15.42 -9.94
CA GLY A 61 12.16 15.70 -11.08
C GLY A 61 12.89 15.57 -12.42
N GLY A 62 12.27 14.87 -13.38
CA GLY A 62 12.60 14.90 -14.82
C GLY A 62 13.83 14.10 -15.24
N ASN A 63 13.63 13.12 -16.12
CA ASN A 63 14.63 12.27 -16.81
C ASN A 63 15.29 11.11 -16.05
N SER A 64 15.53 11.18 -14.73
CA SER A 64 16.18 10.06 -14.02
C SER A 64 15.22 8.94 -13.59
N ALA A 65 13.91 9.19 -13.60
CA ALA A 65 12.93 8.25 -13.05
C ALA A 65 12.87 6.91 -13.80
N TRP A 66 13.09 6.91 -15.12
CA TRP A 66 12.97 5.71 -15.95
C TRP A 66 14.12 4.73 -15.71
N SER A 67 15.30 5.24 -15.34
CA SER A 67 16.46 4.42 -14.99
C SER A 67 16.38 3.80 -13.59
N LEU A 68 15.44 4.25 -12.76
CA LEU A 68 15.30 3.83 -11.35
C LEU A 68 14.17 2.81 -11.13
N THR A 69 13.29 2.63 -12.12
CA THR A 69 12.29 1.56 -12.12
C THR A 69 12.86 0.23 -12.59
N PRO A 70 12.34 -0.92 -12.13
CA PRO A 70 11.25 -1.05 -11.16
C PRO A 70 11.68 -0.73 -9.72
N TYR A 71 10.76 -0.17 -8.93
CA TYR A 71 10.96 0.04 -7.50
C TYR A 71 10.66 -1.23 -6.69
N THR A 72 11.23 -1.27 -5.49
CA THR A 72 10.90 -2.21 -4.43
C THR A 72 10.32 -1.45 -3.25
N VAL A 73 9.12 -1.82 -2.81
CA VAL A 73 8.43 -1.23 -1.66
C VAL A 73 8.56 -2.19 -0.49
N ILE A 74 9.26 -1.77 0.56
CA ILE A 74 9.43 -2.53 1.79
C ILE A 74 8.49 -1.94 2.84
N LEU A 75 7.54 -2.73 3.30
CA LEU A 75 6.62 -2.36 4.36
C LEU A 75 7.16 -2.86 5.70
N THR A 76 7.22 -1.97 6.67
CA THR A 76 7.80 -2.23 7.99
C THR A 76 6.82 -1.81 9.08
N CYS A 77 6.69 -2.63 10.11
CA CYS A 77 5.91 -2.35 11.31
C CYS A 77 6.55 -1.23 12.15
N LYS A 78 5.77 -0.64 13.06
CA LYS A 78 6.25 0.40 14.00
C LYS A 78 7.50 -0.01 14.81
N ASN A 79 7.67 -1.29 15.08
CA ASN A 79 8.80 -1.85 15.82
C ASN A 79 10.02 -2.19 14.95
N GLY A 80 10.00 -1.80 13.66
CA GLY A 80 11.10 -2.03 12.73
C GLY A 80 11.11 -3.42 12.09
N LYS A 81 10.20 -4.33 12.46
CA LYS A 81 10.09 -5.65 11.81
C LYS A 81 9.45 -5.52 10.43
N GLN A 82 9.93 -6.30 9.47
CA GLN A 82 9.38 -6.33 8.12
C GLN A 82 7.97 -6.94 8.12
N PHE A 83 7.02 -6.21 7.55
CA PHE A 83 5.66 -6.68 7.29
C PHE A 83 5.59 -7.43 5.96
N GLY A 84 6.21 -6.88 4.91
CA GLY A 84 6.24 -7.49 3.58
C GLY A 84 7.01 -6.67 2.56
N VAL A 85 7.27 -7.25 1.40
CA VAL A 85 7.99 -6.62 0.29
C VAL A 85 7.20 -6.76 -1.00
N ILE A 86 7.17 -5.69 -1.79
CA ILE A 86 6.55 -5.67 -3.12
C ILE A 86 7.65 -5.28 -4.11
N ASN A 87 8.03 -6.21 -4.98
CA ASN A 87 9.05 -6.00 -6.01
C ASN A 87 8.39 -5.62 -7.33
N GLY A 88 9.16 -5.08 -8.28
CA GLY A 88 8.67 -4.87 -9.65
C GLY A 88 7.71 -3.70 -9.80
N VAL A 89 7.68 -2.76 -8.84
CA VAL A 89 6.70 -1.68 -8.81
C VAL A 89 7.05 -0.62 -9.84
N GLN A 90 6.17 -0.45 -10.83
CA GLN A 90 6.35 0.53 -11.90
C GLN A 90 6.05 1.95 -11.43
N GLN A 91 6.58 2.94 -12.14
CA GLN A 91 6.22 4.34 -11.90
C GLN A 91 4.71 4.56 -12.10
N GLY A 92 4.10 5.29 -11.18
CA GLY A 92 2.66 5.57 -11.17
C GLY A 92 1.79 4.40 -10.68
N ALA A 93 2.39 3.24 -10.38
CA ALA A 93 1.64 2.08 -9.92
C ALA A 93 0.96 2.34 -8.57
N THR A 94 -0.16 1.66 -8.36
CA THR A 94 -0.84 1.57 -7.07
C THR A 94 -0.64 0.18 -6.50
N VAL A 95 -0.17 0.10 -5.26
CA VAL A 95 0.09 -1.16 -4.56
C VAL A 95 -0.61 -1.19 -3.21
N THR A 96 -0.94 -2.39 -2.74
CA THR A 96 -1.63 -2.61 -1.46
C THR A 96 -0.73 -3.34 -0.48
N ALA A 97 -0.94 -3.16 0.83
CA ALA A 97 -0.13 -3.85 1.84
C ALA A 97 -0.35 -5.37 1.79
N ASN A 98 -1.58 -5.83 1.58
CA ASN A 98 -1.88 -7.27 1.51
C ASN A 98 -1.36 -7.96 0.24
N SER A 99 -1.00 -7.22 -0.81
CA SER A 99 -0.34 -7.79 -2.00
C SER A 99 1.16 -8.03 -1.81
N ALA A 100 1.71 -7.68 -0.64
CA ALA A 100 3.13 -7.88 -0.35
C ALA A 100 3.45 -9.35 -0.10
N ILE A 101 4.72 -9.70 -0.34
CA ILE A 101 5.27 -11.01 -0.02
C ILE A 101 5.97 -10.90 1.34
N GLY A 102 5.58 -11.72 2.30
CA GLY A 102 6.22 -11.73 3.63
C GLY A 102 5.30 -12.22 4.75
N PRO A 103 5.62 -11.89 6.01
CA PRO A 103 4.82 -12.28 7.16
C PRO A 103 3.38 -11.76 7.14
N LEU A 104 3.15 -10.55 6.62
CA LEU A 104 1.84 -9.89 6.58
C LEU A 104 1.17 -9.70 7.96
N PHE A 105 1.97 -9.67 9.03
CA PHE A 105 1.53 -9.32 10.37
C PHE A 105 2.59 -8.54 11.12
N CYS A 106 2.17 -7.69 12.05
CA CYS A 106 3.05 -7.04 13.01
C CYS A 106 2.97 -7.73 14.36
N GLU A 107 4.11 -8.18 14.87
CA GLU A 107 4.17 -8.69 16.24
C GLU A 107 3.92 -7.55 17.23
N LYS A 108 3.08 -7.81 18.24
CA LYS A 108 2.88 -6.86 19.33
C LYS A 108 4.19 -6.72 20.09
N ASP A 109 4.59 -5.49 20.36
CA ASP A 109 5.72 -5.25 21.26
C ASP A 109 5.38 -5.89 22.60
N LYS A 110 6.14 -6.92 22.98
CA LYS A 110 6.16 -7.40 24.36
C LYS A 110 6.79 -6.26 25.14
N LYS A 111 5.96 -5.31 25.58
CA LYS A 111 6.38 -4.36 26.61
C LYS A 111 6.98 -5.20 27.72
N GLU A 112 8.26 -4.97 28.02
CA GLU A 112 8.82 -5.43 29.27
C GLU A 112 7.81 -5.02 30.35
N SER A 113 7.26 -6.02 31.02
CA SER A 113 6.51 -5.86 32.25
C SER A 113 7.49 -5.35 33.31
N SER A 114 7.92 -4.10 33.19
CA SER A 114 8.68 -3.43 34.23
C SER A 114 7.71 -3.10 35.35
N SER A 115 7.63 -4.03 36.30
CA SER A 115 7.38 -3.78 37.72
C SER A 115 6.33 -2.72 38.06
N SER A 116 5.06 -3.07 37.93
CA SER A 116 4.07 -2.58 38.89
C SER A 116 4.04 -3.56 40.05
N LYS A 117 4.95 -3.34 41.02
CA LYS A 117 4.74 -3.79 42.39
C LYS A 117 3.64 -2.90 42.95
N GLY A 118 2.40 -3.26 42.65
CA GLY A 118 1.17 -2.65 43.12
C GLY A 118 0.29 -3.78 43.62
N GLU A 119 0.45 -4.07 44.90
CA GLU A 119 -0.46 -4.83 45.73
C GLU A 119 -1.76 -4.05 45.82
N GLU A 120 -2.85 -4.54 45.22
CA GLU A 120 -4.19 -4.32 45.76
C GLU A 120 -5.16 -5.42 45.30
N ASP A 121 -5.96 -5.82 46.27
CA ASP A 121 -6.77 -7.02 46.38
C ASP A 121 -7.87 -7.17 45.31
N GLY A 122 -8.15 -8.45 45.02
CA GLY A 122 -9.49 -9.00 44.78
C GLY A 122 -10.50 -8.25 43.91
N GLN A 123 -10.76 -8.78 42.71
CA GLN A 123 -12.01 -9.49 42.45
C GLN A 123 -11.89 -10.27 41.12
N SER A 124 -11.90 -11.59 41.22
CA SER A 124 -12.02 -12.47 40.06
C SER A 124 -13.40 -12.25 39.42
N PRO A 125 -13.52 -11.98 38.10
CA PRO A 125 -14.82 -12.04 37.46
C PRO A 125 -15.30 -13.49 37.49
N THR A 126 -16.33 -13.75 38.30
CA THR A 126 -17.08 -14.99 38.31
C THR A 126 -17.54 -15.30 36.88
N TYR A 127 -16.86 -16.24 36.23
CA TYR A 127 -17.29 -16.83 34.98
C TYR A 127 -18.63 -17.54 35.21
N ASN A 128 -19.70 -17.02 34.62
CA ASN A 128 -21.00 -17.67 34.60
C ASN A 128 -21.10 -18.51 33.31
N PRO A 129 -20.96 -19.85 33.37
CA PRO A 129 -20.98 -20.72 32.19
C PRO A 129 -22.34 -20.82 31.48
N ASN A 130 -23.38 -20.12 31.96
CA ASN A 130 -24.75 -20.21 31.41
C ASN A 130 -25.14 -19.06 30.47
N GLN A 131 -24.24 -18.15 30.12
CA GLN A 131 -24.52 -17.14 29.10
C GLN A 131 -23.93 -17.57 27.76
N VAL A 132 -24.77 -18.24 26.97
CA VAL A 132 -24.60 -18.41 25.52
C VAL A 132 -25.13 -17.17 24.81
N PRO A 133 -24.28 -16.32 24.19
CA PRO A 133 -24.75 -15.35 23.22
C PRO A 133 -25.13 -16.13 21.96
N PHE A 134 -26.42 -16.42 21.81
CA PHE A 134 -27.00 -16.73 20.53
C PHE A 134 -27.06 -15.44 19.72
N ASP A 135 -26.07 -15.21 18.85
CA ASP A 135 -26.25 -14.29 17.73
C ASP A 135 -26.63 -15.09 16.48
N PRO A 136 -27.84 -14.88 15.92
CA PRO A 136 -28.26 -15.50 14.68
C PRO A 136 -27.53 -14.82 13.51
N TYR A 137 -26.68 -15.58 12.81
CA TYR A 137 -26.20 -15.19 11.49
C TYR A 137 -27.38 -15.10 10.51
N PRO A 138 -27.68 -13.94 9.89
CA PRO A 138 -28.52 -13.92 8.70
C PRO A 138 -27.74 -14.50 7.52
N ASN A 139 -28.33 -15.54 6.92
CA ASN A 139 -28.04 -16.05 5.58
C ASN A 139 -27.76 -14.90 4.59
N GLN A 140 -26.52 -14.78 4.12
CA GLN A 140 -26.21 -14.09 2.87
C GLN A 140 -26.11 -15.16 1.78
N GLN A 141 -27.29 -15.60 1.34
CA GLN A 141 -27.44 -16.35 0.09
C GLN A 141 -27.24 -15.39 -1.09
N GLY A 142 -26.39 -15.81 -2.03
CA GLY A 142 -26.58 -15.57 -3.45
C GLY A 142 -26.18 -14.18 -3.95
N ASN A 143 -25.01 -14.13 -4.60
CA ASN A 143 -24.90 -13.69 -6.00
C ASN A 143 -23.45 -13.86 -6.45
N THR A 144 -23.14 -15.02 -7.02
CA THR A 144 -21.99 -15.22 -7.91
C THR A 144 -22.40 -14.77 -9.32
N PRO A 145 -21.88 -13.67 -9.88
CA PRO A 145 -21.97 -13.40 -11.31
C PRO A 145 -21.13 -14.46 -12.04
N GLY A 146 -21.70 -14.99 -13.12
CA GLY A 146 -21.31 -16.24 -13.75
C GLY A 146 -19.84 -16.34 -14.19
N SER A 147 -19.35 -17.57 -14.10
CA SER A 147 -18.29 -18.10 -14.94
C SER A 147 -18.60 -17.79 -16.42
N ALA A 148 -17.87 -16.86 -17.01
CA ALA A 148 -17.73 -16.81 -18.45
C ALA A 148 -16.62 -17.80 -18.82
N ASP A 149 -17.04 -19.01 -19.21
CA ASP A 149 -16.15 -19.97 -19.84
C ASP A 149 -15.70 -19.48 -21.23
N PRO A 150 -14.52 -19.94 -21.69
CA PRO A 150 -13.72 -19.33 -22.73
C PRO A 150 -13.98 -20.00 -24.08
N HIS A 151 -14.33 -19.23 -25.13
CA HIS A 151 -14.05 -19.63 -26.51
C HIS A 151 -14.45 -18.49 -27.46
N SER A 152 -13.51 -17.61 -27.76
CA SER A 152 -13.53 -16.80 -28.97
C SER A 152 -12.11 -16.34 -29.22
N SER A 153 -11.36 -17.16 -29.96
CA SER A 153 -10.13 -16.76 -30.63
C SER A 153 -10.52 -16.17 -31.99
N PRO A 154 -10.36 -14.87 -32.24
CA PRO A 154 -10.52 -14.31 -33.57
C PRO A 154 -9.15 -14.00 -34.18
N GLY A 155 -8.74 -14.85 -35.13
CA GLY A 155 -7.90 -14.47 -36.26
C GLY A 155 -6.39 -14.45 -36.03
N ASP A 156 -5.74 -15.58 -36.28
CA ASP A 156 -4.32 -15.57 -36.66
C ASP A 156 -4.18 -15.02 -38.09
N PRO A 157 -3.36 -13.99 -38.33
CA PRO A 157 -3.01 -13.56 -39.68
C PRO A 157 -2.05 -14.58 -40.31
N ILE A 158 -2.50 -15.20 -41.39
CA ILE A 158 -1.70 -16.08 -42.25
C ILE A 158 -0.63 -15.24 -42.96
N TRP A 159 0.61 -15.30 -42.50
CA TRP A 159 1.78 -14.85 -43.26
C TRP A 159 2.51 -16.07 -43.81
N GLY A 160 2.19 -16.46 -45.04
CA GLY A 160 3.00 -17.41 -45.82
C GLY A 160 4.10 -16.65 -46.58
N PRO A 161 5.32 -17.21 -46.70
CA PRO A 161 6.32 -16.69 -47.64
C PRO A 161 5.98 -17.04 -49.10
N PRO A 162 6.45 -16.25 -50.08
CA PRO A 162 6.23 -16.48 -51.51
C PRO A 162 6.95 -17.73 -52.04
#